data_AF-A0A1I7RYG6-F1
#
_entry.id   AF-A0A1I7RYG6-F1
#
_cell.length_a   1.000
_cell.length_b   1.000
_cell.length_c   1.000
_cell.angle_alpha   90.00
_cell.angle_beta   90.00
_cell.angle_gamma   90.00
#
_symmetry.space_group_name_H-M   'P 1'
#
loop_
_entity.id
_entity.type
_entity.pdbx_description
1 polymer ?
#
loop_
_entity_poly.entity_id
_entity_poly.type
_entity_poly.pdbx_seq_one_letter_code
_entity_poly.pdbx_strand_id
1 'polypeptide(L)'
;MVDQHYNIILNHHAKGQRSVDAFTDFIKKQIESTVKHISEEDNLDTLLDGKSRNIIGYFNAPQGEEYNNFQKIASVLRDECHFYIGIGEWSKKKNIAGNHIVFRDRNGEKEFNGPIAGYQHLLDWANSNCVPLIREITFENAEELTEEGIPFLILFRTLGDKKSEEEFASVVLKELGDQKSSVNVLMADGKKFAHPLYHLGKKESDLPVIAIDSFRHMFPFSSFNDIFIPGNLRQFVEDLHSGKLHREYHHGPDKQPAQSPPPESVFNKLKPSDNRYSLLKDEL
;
A
#
# COMPACT_ATOMS: atom_id res chain seq x y z
N MET A 1 -14.83 -34.09 -12.88
CA MET A 1 -13.44 -33.58 -12.92
C MET A 1 -13.24 -32.84 -11.61
N VAL A 2 -12.21 -33.23 -10.86
CA VAL A 2 -12.03 -32.89 -9.45
C VAL A 2 -11.58 -31.43 -9.34
N ASP A 3 -12.39 -30.60 -8.67
CA ASP A 3 -12.01 -29.25 -8.26
C ASP A 3 -10.79 -29.31 -7.34
N GLN A 4 -9.61 -28.94 -7.88
CA GLN A 4 -8.47 -28.61 -7.03
C GLN A 4 -8.76 -27.26 -6.36
N HIS A 5 -9.30 -27.30 -5.15
CA HIS A 5 -9.35 -26.14 -4.28
C HIS A 5 -7.92 -25.73 -3.94
N TYR A 6 -7.46 -24.65 -4.57
CA TYR A 6 -6.19 -24.01 -4.25
C TYR A 6 -6.29 -23.39 -2.86
N ASN A 7 -5.47 -23.85 -1.92
CA ASN A 7 -5.20 -23.14 -0.68
C ASN A 7 -4.33 -21.92 -0.99
N ILE A 8 -4.95 -20.85 -1.50
CA ILE A 8 -4.38 -19.52 -1.51
C ILE A 8 -4.73 -18.95 -0.13
N ILE A 9 -3.71 -18.72 0.71
CA ILE A 9 -3.89 -17.85 1.88
C ILE A 9 -4.04 -16.45 1.31
N LEU A 10 -5.28 -15.99 1.20
CA LEU A 10 -5.60 -14.60 0.91
C LEU A 10 -5.26 -13.81 2.17
N ASN A 11 -4.40 -12.79 2.05
CA ASN A 11 -4.05 -11.91 3.17
C ASN A 11 -5.21 -10.96 3.57
N HIS A 12 -6.33 -10.98 2.84
CA HIS A 12 -7.53 -10.24 3.22
C HIS A 12 -8.46 -11.07 4.09
N HIS A 13 -8.58 -10.67 5.35
CA HIS A 13 -9.59 -11.19 6.26
C HIS A 13 -10.91 -10.41 6.13
N ALA A 14 -12.04 -11.08 6.41
CA ALA A 14 -13.35 -10.44 6.48
C ALA A 14 -13.45 -9.55 7.74
N LYS A 15 -12.92 -8.33 7.65
CA LYS A 15 -12.85 -7.35 8.75
C LYS A 15 -14.00 -6.34 8.76
N GLY A 16 -14.96 -6.49 7.86
CA GLY A 16 -16.21 -5.72 7.84
C GLY A 16 -17.18 -6.10 8.98
N GLN A 17 -18.41 -5.63 8.89
CA GLN A 17 -19.45 -5.93 9.88
C GLN A 17 -19.66 -7.45 10.03
N ARG A 18 -19.87 -7.93 11.26
CA ARG A 18 -20.17 -9.35 11.55
C ARG A 18 -21.65 -9.65 11.35
N SER A 19 -22.13 -9.55 10.12
CA SER A 19 -23.48 -9.91 9.71
C SER A 19 -23.45 -10.93 8.58
N VAL A 20 -24.54 -11.68 8.42
CA VAL A 20 -24.71 -12.63 7.30
C VAL A 20 -24.56 -11.91 5.96
N ASP A 21 -25.13 -10.72 5.83
CA ASP A 21 -25.06 -9.92 4.60
C ASP A 21 -23.63 -9.48 4.29
N ALA A 22 -22.91 -8.92 5.27
CA ALA A 22 -21.53 -8.47 5.06
C ALA A 22 -20.58 -9.63 4.76
N PHE A 23 -20.79 -10.81 5.36
CA PHE A 23 -20.02 -12.00 5.03
C PHE A 23 -20.36 -12.54 3.63
N THR A 24 -21.64 -12.54 3.26
CA THR A 24 -22.10 -12.94 1.93
C THR A 24 -21.50 -12.04 0.86
N ASP A 25 -21.50 -10.73 1.08
CA ASP A 25 -20.92 -9.76 0.14
C ASP A 25 -19.40 -9.87 0.07
N PHE A 26 -18.72 -10.10 1.19
CA PHE A 26 -17.29 -10.38 1.21
C PHE A 26 -16.96 -11.63 0.38
N ILE A 27 -17.66 -12.74 0.60
CA ILE A 27 -17.43 -14.00 -0.12
C ILE A 27 -17.76 -13.85 -1.62
N LYS A 28 -18.85 -13.18 -1.98
CA LYS A 28 -19.17 -12.87 -3.38
C LYS A 28 -18.02 -12.11 -4.05
N LYS A 29 -17.50 -11.07 -3.40
CA LYS A 29 -16.33 -10.34 -3.89
C LYS A 29 -15.09 -11.22 -4.00
N GLN A 30 -14.85 -12.13 -3.03
CA GLN A 30 -13.71 -13.04 -3.10
C GLN A 30 -13.81 -14.08 -4.23
N ILE A 31 -15.02 -14.48 -4.60
CA ILE A 31 -15.30 -15.46 -5.68
C ILE A 31 -15.40 -14.79 -7.06
N GLU A 32 -15.75 -13.51 -7.12
CA GLU A 32 -15.72 -12.74 -8.37
C GLU A 32 -14.34 -12.84 -9.03
N SER A 33 -14.31 -13.18 -10.32
CA SER A 33 -13.07 -13.31 -11.07
C SER A 33 -12.30 -12.00 -11.01
N THR A 34 -11.20 -12.00 -10.27
CA THR A 34 -10.26 -10.87 -10.18
C THR A 34 -9.63 -10.55 -11.52
N VAL A 35 -9.62 -11.53 -12.44
CA VAL A 35 -9.00 -11.42 -13.74
C VAL A 35 -10.07 -11.25 -14.81
N LYS A 36 -9.93 -10.20 -15.62
CA LYS A 36 -10.81 -9.91 -16.75
C LYS A 36 -10.21 -10.51 -18.02
N HIS A 37 -10.97 -11.33 -18.74
CA HIS A 37 -10.53 -11.84 -20.03
C HIS A 37 -10.77 -10.79 -21.11
N ILE A 38 -9.73 -10.52 -21.90
CA ILE A 38 -9.78 -9.62 -23.05
C ILE A 38 -10.07 -10.47 -24.29
N SER A 39 -11.15 -10.13 -24.99
CA SER A 39 -11.57 -10.69 -26.28
C SER A 39 -10.91 -9.98 -27.46
N GLU A 40 -10.97 -10.53 -28.66
CA GLU A 40 -10.35 -9.92 -29.85
C GLU A 40 -10.97 -8.57 -30.27
N GLU A 41 -12.25 -8.37 -29.94
CA GLU A 41 -13.03 -7.16 -30.22
C GLU A 41 -12.74 -6.03 -29.24
N ASP A 42 -12.09 -6.36 -28.11
CA ASP A 42 -11.82 -5.42 -27.05
C ASP A 42 -10.74 -4.40 -27.42
N ASN A 43 -11.08 -3.12 -27.27
CA ASN A 43 -10.10 -2.05 -27.36
C ASN A 43 -9.43 -1.83 -26.00
N LEU A 44 -8.20 -2.32 -25.88
CA LEU A 44 -7.34 -2.15 -24.69
C LEU A 44 -7.28 -0.70 -24.21
N ASP A 45 -7.18 0.28 -25.11
CA ASP A 45 -7.06 1.69 -24.72
C ASP A 45 -8.36 2.26 -24.15
N THR A 46 -9.50 1.61 -24.42
CA THR A 46 -10.80 1.97 -23.84
C THR A 46 -11.07 1.22 -22.54
N LEU A 47 -10.61 -0.03 -22.44
CA LEU A 47 -10.73 -0.87 -21.24
C LEU A 47 -9.84 -0.42 -20.09
N LEU A 48 -8.62 0.00 -20.43
CA LEU A 48 -7.67 0.54 -19.49
C LEU A 48 -7.95 2.04 -19.42
N ASP A 49 -8.64 2.48 -18.37
CA ASP A 49 -9.04 3.87 -18.10
C ASP A 49 -7.88 4.91 -18.05
N GLY A 50 -6.66 4.49 -18.39
CA GLY A 50 -5.42 5.27 -18.45
C GLY A 50 -4.91 5.75 -17.09
N LYS A 51 -5.67 5.56 -16.02
CA LYS A 51 -5.39 6.09 -14.67
C LYS A 51 -5.06 4.97 -13.69
N SER A 52 -5.73 3.85 -13.83
CA SER A 52 -5.54 2.67 -13.01
C SER A 52 -4.24 1.96 -13.35
N ARG A 53 -3.72 1.21 -12.38
CA ARG A 53 -2.58 0.32 -12.56
C ARG A 53 -3.08 -1.02 -13.05
N ASN A 54 -2.54 -1.50 -14.16
CA ASN A 54 -3.02 -2.70 -14.82
C ASN A 54 -1.87 -3.67 -15.05
N ILE A 55 -2.11 -4.95 -14.76
CA ILE A 55 -1.24 -6.04 -15.18
C ILE A 55 -1.99 -6.89 -16.20
N ILE A 56 -1.37 -7.10 -17.35
CA ILE A 56 -1.95 -7.83 -18.48
C ILE A 56 -1.04 -9.03 -18.75
N GLY A 57 -1.61 -10.21 -18.62
CA GLY A 57 -0.95 -11.48 -18.95
C GLY A 57 -1.40 -11.97 -20.31
N TYR A 58 -0.45 -12.18 -21.21
CA TYR A 58 -0.69 -12.74 -22.52
C TYR A 58 -0.23 -14.19 -22.52
N PHE A 59 -1.17 -15.12 -22.70
CA PHE A 59 -0.93 -16.55 -22.61
C PHE A 59 -1.32 -17.27 -23.89
N ASN A 60 -0.53 -18.26 -24.30
CA ASN A 60 -0.87 -19.11 -25.44
C ASN A 60 -2.10 -20.00 -25.15
N ALA A 61 -2.30 -20.39 -23.89
CA ALA A 61 -3.40 -21.24 -23.47
C ALA A 61 -3.80 -20.94 -22.00
N PRO A 62 -5.06 -21.18 -21.59
CA PRO A 62 -5.54 -21.01 -20.21
C PRO A 62 -5.07 -22.12 -19.26
N GLN A 63 -3.83 -22.57 -19.38
CA GLN A 63 -3.27 -23.62 -18.55
C GLN A 63 -1.74 -23.51 -18.46
N GLY A 64 -1.17 -24.23 -17.50
CA GLY A 64 0.27 -24.30 -17.27
C GLY A 64 0.71 -23.49 -16.05
N GLU A 65 1.95 -23.70 -15.64
CA GLU A 65 2.51 -23.10 -14.43
C GLU A 65 2.50 -21.57 -14.47
N GLU A 66 2.85 -20.98 -15.62
CA GLU A 66 2.91 -19.53 -15.81
C GLU A 66 1.53 -18.87 -15.69
N TYR A 67 0.51 -19.49 -16.30
CA TYR A 67 -0.88 -19.05 -16.19
C TYR A 67 -1.38 -19.14 -14.74
N ASN A 68 -1.08 -20.25 -14.06
CA ASN A 68 -1.47 -20.45 -12.67
C ASN A 68 -0.77 -19.44 -11.73
N ASN A 69 0.51 -19.16 -11.96
CA ASN A 69 1.23 -18.15 -11.18
C ASN A 69 0.64 -16.75 -11.38
N PHE A 70 0.25 -16.41 -12.61
CA PHE A 70 -0.45 -15.17 -12.89
C PHE A 70 -1.78 -15.05 -12.14
N GLN A 71 -2.60 -16.10 -12.15
CA GLN A 71 -3.85 -16.11 -11.39
C GLN A 71 -3.61 -15.94 -9.88
N LYS A 72 -2.58 -16.59 -9.33
CA LYS A 72 -2.20 -16.42 -7.92
C LYS A 72 -1.83 -14.97 -7.59
N ILE A 73 -0.94 -14.34 -8.38
CA ILE A 73 -0.56 -12.95 -8.10
C ILE A 73 -1.73 -11.98 -8.31
N ALA A 74 -2.62 -12.25 -9.26
CA ALA A 74 -3.83 -11.46 -9.47
C ALA A 74 -4.72 -11.51 -8.23
N SER A 75 -4.88 -12.70 -7.65
CA SER A 75 -5.65 -12.88 -6.43
C SER A 75 -5.04 -12.16 -5.23
N VAL A 76 -3.70 -12.13 -5.12
CA VAL A 76 -2.99 -11.47 -4.01
C VAL A 76 -3.07 -9.94 -4.13
N LEU A 77 -2.92 -9.39 -5.34
CA LEU A 77 -2.82 -7.94 -5.57
C LEU A 77 -4.13 -7.33 -6.11
N ARG A 78 -5.25 -8.00 -5.87
CA ARG A 78 -6.57 -7.68 -6.41
C ARG A 78 -7.05 -6.25 -6.11
N ASP A 79 -6.65 -5.73 -4.96
CA ASP A 79 -7.05 -4.41 -4.48
C ASP A 79 -6.02 -3.31 -4.85
N GLU A 80 -4.85 -3.72 -5.37
CA GLU A 80 -3.74 -2.83 -5.76
C GLU A 80 -3.66 -2.61 -7.28
N CYS A 81 -4.15 -3.58 -8.06
CA CYS A 81 -4.07 -3.58 -9.52
C CYS A 81 -5.26 -4.27 -10.18
N HIS A 82 -5.60 -3.82 -11.38
CA HIS A 82 -6.52 -4.56 -12.25
C HIS A 82 -5.77 -5.60 -13.07
N PHE A 83 -6.30 -6.82 -13.12
CA PHE A 83 -5.68 -7.93 -13.83
C PHE A 83 -6.48 -8.30 -15.07
N TYR A 84 -5.75 -8.48 -16.18
CA TYR A 84 -6.33 -8.86 -17.46
C TYR A 84 -5.59 -10.04 -18.08
N ILE A 85 -6.32 -10.89 -18.80
CA ILE A 85 -5.75 -12.02 -19.55
C ILE A 85 -6.16 -11.92 -21.02
N GLY A 86 -5.17 -11.95 -21.91
CA GLY A 86 -5.36 -12.19 -23.34
C GLY A 86 -4.86 -13.58 -23.71
N ILE A 87 -5.65 -14.35 -24.46
CA ILE A 87 -5.30 -15.72 -24.88
C ILE A 87 -5.26 -15.83 -26.41
N GLY A 88 -4.40 -16.70 -26.95
CA GLY A 88 -4.42 -17.05 -28.36
C GLY A 88 -3.80 -15.97 -29.24
N GLU A 89 -4.54 -15.43 -30.22
CA GLU A 89 -3.99 -14.42 -31.15
C GLU A 89 -3.56 -13.12 -30.43
N TRP A 90 -4.12 -12.84 -29.24
CA TRP A 90 -3.65 -11.76 -28.38
C TRP A 90 -2.20 -11.94 -27.90
N SER A 91 -1.72 -13.16 -27.65
CA SER A 91 -0.32 -13.36 -27.27
C SER A 91 0.65 -13.04 -28.40
N LYS A 92 0.17 -13.00 -29.64
CA LYS A 92 0.96 -12.73 -30.84
C LYS A 92 0.88 -11.28 -31.31
N LYS A 93 -0.05 -10.48 -30.77
CA LYS A 93 -0.36 -9.10 -31.24
C LYS A 93 0.83 -8.13 -31.13
N LYS A 94 1.87 -8.47 -30.37
CA LYS A 94 3.14 -7.72 -30.25
C LYS A 94 4.35 -8.35 -30.95
N ASN A 95 4.16 -9.42 -31.74
CA ASN A 95 5.26 -10.25 -32.26
C ASN A 95 6.20 -10.81 -31.18
N ILE A 96 5.71 -10.92 -29.94
CA ILE A 96 6.43 -11.52 -28.83
C ILE A 96 6.11 -13.03 -28.85
N ALA A 97 7.14 -13.85 -28.96
CA ALA A 97 6.97 -15.30 -28.95
C ALA A 97 6.78 -15.79 -27.51
N GLY A 98 5.69 -16.51 -27.25
CA GLY A 98 5.44 -17.11 -25.94
C GLY A 98 4.58 -16.26 -25.01
N ASN A 99 4.48 -16.70 -23.75
CA ASN A 99 3.74 -16.00 -22.73
C ASN A 99 4.55 -14.79 -22.25
N HIS A 100 3.88 -13.66 -22.03
CA HIS A 100 4.52 -12.44 -21.53
C HIS A 100 3.56 -11.64 -20.66
N ILE A 101 4.11 -10.84 -19.76
CA ILE A 101 3.35 -10.05 -18.79
C ILE A 101 3.78 -8.60 -18.87
N VAL A 102 2.79 -7.72 -18.86
CA VAL A 102 2.97 -6.29 -19.05
C VAL A 102 2.24 -5.53 -17.95
N PHE A 103 2.92 -4.55 -17.37
CA PHE A 103 2.33 -3.53 -16.52
C PHE A 103 2.04 -2.28 -17.36
N ARG A 104 0.87 -1.68 -17.18
CA ARG A 104 0.49 -0.42 -17.83
C ARG A 104 -0.21 0.53 -16.86
N ASP A 105 0.27 1.77 -16.83
CA ASP A 105 -0.35 2.90 -16.14
C ASP A 105 -0.29 4.17 -17.01
N ARG A 106 -0.58 5.33 -16.42
CA ARG A 106 -0.51 6.64 -17.10
C ARG A 106 0.89 7.03 -17.58
N ASN A 107 1.94 6.48 -16.98
CA ASN A 107 3.34 6.84 -17.25
C ASN A 107 3.94 5.98 -18.35
N GLY A 108 3.25 4.90 -18.74
CA GLY A 108 3.60 4.06 -19.86
C GLY A 108 3.48 2.58 -19.54
N GLU A 109 4.34 1.81 -20.18
CA GLU A 109 4.29 0.36 -20.19
C GLU A 109 5.63 -0.23 -19.74
N LYS A 110 5.58 -1.30 -18.95
CA LYS A 110 6.76 -2.05 -18.50
C LYS A 110 6.54 -3.53 -18.71
N GLU A 111 7.48 -4.20 -19.34
CA GLU A 111 7.45 -5.65 -19.54
C GLU A 111 8.16 -6.38 -18.39
N PHE A 112 7.62 -7.53 -17.99
CA PHE A 112 8.29 -8.43 -17.08
C PHE A 112 9.29 -9.29 -17.85
N ASN A 113 10.58 -9.06 -17.60
CA ASN A 113 11.67 -9.77 -18.28
C ASN A 113 12.18 -10.99 -17.50
N GLY A 114 11.53 -11.35 -16.39
CA GLY A 114 11.90 -12.52 -15.58
C GLY A 114 11.16 -13.80 -16.01
N PRO A 115 11.51 -14.95 -15.41
CA PRO A 115 10.80 -16.20 -15.67
C PRO A 115 9.40 -16.17 -15.03
N ILE A 116 8.33 -16.30 -15.83
CA ILE A 116 6.94 -16.27 -15.34
C ILE A 116 6.64 -17.48 -14.43
N ALA A 117 7.31 -18.60 -14.66
CA ALA A 117 7.27 -19.77 -13.77
C ALA A 117 7.89 -19.47 -12.38
N GLY A 118 8.73 -18.45 -12.25
CA GLY A 118 9.29 -18.00 -10.98
C GLY A 118 8.31 -17.14 -10.18
N TYR A 119 7.42 -17.78 -9.42
CA TYR A 119 6.36 -17.11 -8.64
C TYR A 119 6.86 -15.91 -7.82
N GLN A 120 7.95 -16.05 -7.07
CA GLN A 120 8.46 -14.97 -6.21
C GLN A 120 8.92 -13.75 -7.01
N HIS A 121 9.71 -13.96 -8.07
CA HIS A 121 10.16 -12.85 -8.92
C HIS A 121 9.01 -12.13 -9.60
N LEU A 122 7.99 -12.89 -10.04
CA LEU A 122 6.80 -12.31 -10.63
C LEU A 122 6.00 -11.49 -9.60
N LEU A 123 5.84 -12.02 -8.38
CA LEU A 123 5.17 -11.34 -7.29
C LEU A 123 5.90 -10.06 -6.87
N ASP A 124 7.23 -10.09 -6.75
CA ASP A 124 8.05 -8.92 -6.38
C ASP A 124 7.95 -7.84 -7.45
N TRP A 125 8.03 -8.22 -8.73
CA TRP A 125 7.86 -7.28 -9.84
C TRP A 125 6.45 -6.69 -9.87
N ALA A 126 5.42 -7.53 -9.72
CA ALA A 126 4.03 -7.07 -9.70
C ALA A 126 3.78 -6.09 -8.54
N ASN A 127 4.24 -6.44 -7.33
CA ASN A 127 4.18 -5.55 -6.16
C ASN A 127 4.87 -4.21 -6.41
N SER A 128 6.08 -4.22 -6.98
CA SER A 128 6.85 -3.00 -7.21
C SER A 128 6.17 -2.00 -8.15
N ASN A 129 5.31 -2.49 -9.04
CA ASN A 129 4.56 -1.69 -10.00
C ASN A 129 3.14 -1.37 -9.54
N CYS A 130 2.46 -2.27 -8.84
CA CYS A 130 1.08 -2.12 -8.39
C CYS A 130 0.96 -1.30 -7.09
N VAL A 131 1.84 -1.56 -6.12
CA VAL A 131 1.76 -0.90 -4.81
C VAL A 131 2.46 0.46 -4.89
N PRO A 132 1.73 1.58 -4.71
CA PRO A 132 2.34 2.89 -4.78
C PRO A 132 3.26 3.12 -3.60
N LEU A 133 4.28 3.95 -3.81
CA LEU A 133 5.11 4.44 -2.71
C LEU A 133 4.29 5.22 -1.68
N ILE A 134 3.24 5.92 -2.12
CA ILE A 134 2.38 6.74 -1.28
C ILE A 134 0.94 6.24 -1.39
N ARG A 135 0.38 5.79 -0.27
CA ARG A 135 -1.01 5.30 -0.18
C ARG A 135 -1.90 6.28 0.58
N GLU A 136 -3.20 6.26 0.31
CA GLU A 136 -4.17 6.95 1.14
C GLU A 136 -4.59 6.04 2.30
N ILE A 137 -4.52 6.54 3.53
CA ILE A 137 -5.07 5.84 4.69
C ILE A 137 -6.49 6.32 4.96
N THR A 138 -7.38 5.35 5.12
CA THR A 138 -8.78 5.53 5.45
C THR A 138 -9.13 4.64 6.64
N PHE A 139 -10.33 4.77 7.22
CA PHE A 139 -10.72 3.90 8.33
C PHE A 139 -10.93 2.45 7.88
N GLU A 140 -11.24 2.25 6.60
CA GLU A 140 -11.51 0.95 6.01
C GLU A 140 -10.22 0.13 5.82
N ASN A 141 -9.09 0.78 5.49
CA ASN A 141 -7.81 0.10 5.25
C ASN A 141 -6.80 0.22 6.40
N ALA A 142 -7.07 1.04 7.41
CA ALA A 142 -6.11 1.28 8.50
C ALA A 142 -5.75 0.00 9.27
N GLU A 143 -6.71 -0.89 9.56
CA GLU A 143 -6.44 -2.16 10.26
C GLU A 143 -5.44 -3.01 9.48
N GLU A 144 -5.60 -3.11 8.16
CA GLU A 144 -4.68 -3.83 7.27
C GLU A 144 -3.29 -3.18 7.20
N LEU A 145 -3.22 -1.87 7.00
CA LEU A 145 -1.95 -1.14 6.99
C LEU A 145 -1.17 -1.30 8.30
N THR A 146 -1.87 -1.40 9.43
CA THR A 146 -1.21 -1.59 10.74
C THR A 146 -0.71 -3.02 10.96
N GLU A 147 -1.32 -4.01 10.31
CA GLU A 147 -0.88 -5.41 10.37
C GLU A 147 0.41 -5.67 9.60
N GLU A 148 0.76 -4.81 8.63
CA GLU A 148 2.06 -4.86 7.96
C GLU A 148 3.23 -4.67 8.94
N GLY A 149 2.98 -4.06 10.11
CA GLY A 149 3.98 -3.88 11.17
C GLY A 149 5.06 -2.84 10.84
N ILE A 150 4.94 -2.14 9.71
CA ILE A 150 5.85 -1.08 9.26
C ILE A 150 5.34 0.28 9.79
N PRO A 151 6.19 1.11 10.42
CA PRO A 151 5.82 2.45 10.89
C PRO A 151 5.22 3.32 9.79
N PHE A 152 4.36 4.26 10.17
CA PHE A 152 3.74 5.19 9.22
C PHE A 152 4.50 6.51 9.15
N LEU A 153 4.71 7.04 7.95
CA LEU A 153 5.03 8.44 7.67
C LEU A 153 3.82 9.07 7.00
N ILE A 154 3.07 9.89 7.73
CA ILE A 154 1.75 10.36 7.31
C ILE A 154 1.80 11.85 7.01
N LEU A 155 1.35 12.24 5.82
CA LEU A 155 0.91 13.60 5.53
C LEU A 155 -0.59 13.73 5.85
N PHE A 156 -0.92 14.45 6.92
CA PHE A 156 -2.26 14.95 7.15
C PHE A 156 -2.46 16.22 6.33
N ARG A 157 -3.55 16.28 5.59
CA ARG A 157 -3.87 17.43 4.74
C ARG A 157 -5.37 17.70 4.66
N THR A 158 -5.70 18.86 4.11
CA THR A 158 -7.06 19.14 3.65
C THR A 158 -7.30 18.39 2.33
N LEU A 159 -8.44 17.70 2.19
CA LEU A 159 -8.79 17.07 0.91
C LEU A 159 -8.87 18.12 -0.20
N GLY A 160 -8.20 17.83 -1.33
CA GLY A 160 -8.15 18.72 -2.48
C GLY A 160 -6.98 19.71 -2.47
N ASP A 161 -6.14 19.71 -1.42
CA ASP A 161 -4.88 20.45 -1.39
C ASP A 161 -3.81 19.80 -2.28
N LYS A 162 -4.00 19.92 -3.60
CA LYS A 162 -3.13 19.33 -4.62
C LYS A 162 -1.69 19.81 -4.51
N LYS A 163 -1.49 21.04 -4.05
CA LYS A 163 -0.16 21.63 -3.96
C LYS A 163 0.69 20.86 -2.95
N SER A 164 0.20 20.72 -1.71
CA SER A 164 0.94 19.98 -0.68
C SER A 164 1.03 18.49 -0.98
N GLU A 165 0.02 17.90 -1.63
CA GLU A 165 0.07 16.52 -2.14
C GLU A 165 1.23 16.32 -3.12
N GLU A 166 1.34 17.17 -4.14
CA GLU A 166 2.37 17.10 -5.20
C GLU A 166 3.76 17.40 -4.65
N GLU A 167 3.89 18.42 -3.79
CA GLU A 167 5.16 18.79 -3.15
C GLU A 167 5.68 17.65 -2.27
N PHE A 168 4.85 17.08 -1.41
CA PHE A 168 5.22 15.94 -0.59
C PHE A 168 5.57 14.71 -1.44
N ALA A 169 4.76 14.40 -2.45
CA ALA A 169 5.00 13.25 -3.32
C ALA A 169 6.33 13.37 -4.08
N SER A 170 6.65 14.56 -4.58
CA SER A 170 7.93 14.82 -5.25
C SER A 170 9.12 14.60 -4.33
N VAL A 171 9.06 15.08 -3.08
CA VAL A 171 10.14 14.89 -2.10
C VAL A 171 10.27 13.41 -1.72
N VAL A 172 9.17 12.72 -1.43
CA VAL A 172 9.16 11.29 -1.09
C VAL A 172 9.77 10.44 -2.21
N LEU A 173 9.40 10.68 -3.47
CA LEU A 173 9.97 9.95 -4.61
C LEU A 173 11.47 10.18 -4.75
N LYS A 174 11.94 11.41 -4.48
CA LYS A 174 13.35 11.78 -4.55
C LYS A 174 14.17 11.21 -3.38
N GLU A 175 13.62 11.24 -2.18
CA GLU A 175 14.38 11.00 -0.95
C GLU A 175 14.11 9.65 -0.30
N LEU A 176 13.00 8.97 -0.57
CA LEU A 176 12.58 7.75 0.15
C LEU A 176 12.24 6.58 -0.78
N GLY A 177 12.61 6.64 -2.06
CA GLY A 177 12.28 5.58 -3.03
C GLY A 177 12.84 4.19 -2.68
N ASP A 178 13.96 4.16 -1.95
CA ASP A 178 14.66 2.99 -1.40
C ASP A 178 14.17 2.56 0.00
N GLN A 179 13.27 3.33 0.63
CA GLN A 179 12.83 3.12 2.02
C GLN A 179 11.43 2.49 2.14
N LYS A 180 10.91 1.88 1.07
CA LYS A 180 9.59 1.23 1.05
C LYS A 180 9.40 0.16 2.15
N SER A 181 10.47 -0.52 2.55
CA SER A 181 10.42 -1.57 3.58
C SER A 181 10.63 -1.03 5.00
N SER A 182 11.09 0.21 5.15
CA SER A 182 11.37 0.80 6.46
C SER A 182 10.22 1.66 6.97
N VAL A 183 9.47 2.30 6.06
CA VAL A 183 8.33 3.15 6.42
C VAL A 183 7.22 3.09 5.37
N ASN A 184 5.98 3.06 5.85
CA ASN A 184 4.79 3.18 5.02
C ASN A 184 4.45 4.66 4.85
N VAL A 185 4.64 5.18 3.64
CA VAL A 185 4.32 6.58 3.34
C VAL A 185 2.85 6.72 3.00
N LEU A 186 2.14 7.50 3.81
CA LEU A 186 0.70 7.61 3.79
C LEU A 186 0.24 9.06 3.68
N MET A 187 -0.99 9.18 3.22
CA MET A 187 -1.70 10.41 3.00
C MET A 187 -3.07 10.30 3.67
N ALA A 188 -3.43 11.27 4.52
CA ALA A 188 -4.64 11.21 5.34
C ALA A 188 -5.46 12.51 5.23
N ASP A 189 -6.78 12.36 5.19
CA ASP A 189 -7.72 13.46 5.39
C ASP A 189 -7.64 13.94 6.85
N GLY A 190 -7.04 15.10 7.07
CA GLY A 190 -6.84 15.67 8.40
C GLY A 190 -8.15 15.94 9.15
N LYS A 191 -9.27 16.14 8.44
CA LYS A 191 -10.59 16.29 9.08
C LYS A 191 -11.12 14.95 9.58
N LYS A 192 -11.03 13.88 8.79
CA LYS A 192 -11.40 12.53 9.23
C LYS A 192 -10.50 12.04 10.37
N PHE A 193 -9.20 12.34 10.29
CA PHE A 193 -8.21 11.96 11.29
C PHE A 193 -7.89 13.09 12.28
N ALA A 194 -8.89 13.90 12.64
CA ALA A 194 -8.74 14.98 13.63
C ALA A 194 -8.31 14.45 15.02
N HIS A 195 -8.70 13.23 15.40
CA HIS A 195 -8.30 12.64 16.67
C HIS A 195 -6.78 12.36 16.74
N PRO A 196 -6.15 11.66 15.77
CA PRO A 196 -4.69 11.60 15.69
C PRO A 196 -3.96 12.95 15.69
N LEU A 197 -4.48 13.95 14.95
CA LEU A 197 -3.91 15.30 14.96
C LEU A 197 -3.90 15.94 16.35
N TYR A 198 -5.00 15.78 17.09
CA TYR A 198 -5.09 16.30 18.46
C TYR A 198 -4.01 15.72 19.38
N HIS A 199 -3.70 14.42 19.26
CA HIS A 199 -2.63 13.79 20.04
C HIS A 199 -1.23 14.33 19.69
N LEU A 200 -1.04 14.80 18.45
CA LEU A 200 0.17 15.53 18.04
C LEU A 200 0.20 16.99 18.53
N GLY A 201 -0.83 17.45 19.26
CA GLY A 201 -0.97 18.85 19.64
C GLY A 201 -1.27 19.77 18.45
N LYS A 202 -1.84 19.22 17.37
CA LYS A 202 -2.19 19.93 16.14
C LYS A 202 -3.71 19.97 15.96
N LYS A 203 -4.16 20.94 15.16
CA LYS A 203 -5.56 21.12 14.75
C LYS A 203 -5.67 21.19 13.23
N GLU A 204 -6.89 21.10 12.71
CA GLU A 204 -7.14 21.20 11.26
C GLU A 204 -6.58 22.50 10.64
N SER A 205 -6.51 23.60 11.40
CA SER A 205 -5.92 24.85 10.90
C SER A 205 -4.40 24.83 10.76
N ASP A 206 -3.73 23.81 11.31
CA ASP A 206 -2.27 23.65 11.22
C ASP A 206 -1.86 22.80 10.01
N LEU A 207 -2.83 22.26 9.26
CA LEU A 207 -2.58 21.48 8.06
C LEU A 207 -1.90 22.33 6.98
N PRO A 208 -0.99 21.74 6.17
CA PRO A 208 -0.55 20.34 6.20
C PRO A 208 0.42 20.01 7.35
N VAL A 209 0.28 18.81 7.92
CA VAL A 209 1.14 18.30 8.99
C VAL A 209 1.73 16.96 8.58
N ILE A 210 3.04 16.79 8.76
CA ILE A 210 3.72 15.50 8.60
C ILE A 210 4.03 14.93 9.98
N ALA A 211 3.83 13.63 10.16
CA ALA A 211 4.23 12.93 11.37
C ALA A 211 4.61 11.48 11.09
N ILE A 212 5.42 10.92 11.99
CA ILE A 212 5.66 9.48 12.05
C ILE A 212 4.82 8.87 13.17
N ASP A 213 4.15 7.75 12.92
CA ASP A 213 3.57 6.88 13.95
C ASP A 213 4.34 5.54 13.96
N SER A 214 5.01 5.26 15.06
CA SER A 214 5.82 4.06 15.27
C SER A 214 5.04 2.87 15.85
N PHE A 215 3.73 3.01 16.00
CA PHE A 215 2.84 2.16 16.80
C PHE A 215 3.15 2.10 18.31
N ARG A 216 4.13 2.87 18.77
CA ARG A 216 4.39 3.14 20.19
C ARG A 216 4.14 4.60 20.49
N HIS A 217 4.76 5.48 19.69
CA HIS A 217 4.68 6.92 19.83
C HIS A 217 4.49 7.60 18.48
N MET A 218 3.91 8.81 18.52
CA MET A 218 3.81 9.71 17.39
C MET A 218 4.83 10.85 17.49
N PHE A 219 5.50 11.14 16.38
CA PHE A 219 6.51 12.19 16.27
C PHE A 219 6.09 13.19 15.18
N PRO A 220 5.80 14.46 15.52
CA PRO A 220 5.54 15.48 14.50
C PRO A 220 6.84 15.87 13.79
N PHE A 221 6.75 16.11 12.48
CA PHE A 221 7.80 16.79 11.74
C PHE A 221 7.78 18.29 12.08
N SER A 222 8.95 18.93 12.07
CA SER A 222 9.16 20.31 12.54
C SER A 222 8.22 21.32 11.87
N SER A 223 8.18 21.31 10.55
CA SER A 223 7.36 22.16 9.70
C SER A 223 7.21 21.52 8.33
N PHE A 224 6.05 21.65 7.69
CA PHE A 224 5.86 21.14 6.32
C PHE A 224 6.89 21.72 5.34
N ASN A 225 7.26 22.99 5.48
CA ASN A 225 8.22 23.63 4.57
C ASN A 225 9.64 23.05 4.69
N ASP A 226 9.95 22.37 5.79
CA ASP A 226 11.30 21.82 6.00
C ASP A 226 11.54 20.57 5.15
N ILE A 227 10.52 20.03 4.46
CA ILE A 227 10.68 18.96 3.47
C ILE A 227 11.46 19.41 2.23
N PHE A 228 11.51 20.72 1.96
CA PHE A 228 12.26 21.26 0.83
C PHE A 228 13.77 21.36 1.10
N ILE A 229 14.18 21.17 2.37
CA ILE A 229 15.58 21.07 2.76
C ILE A 229 16.06 19.66 2.38
N PRO A 230 17.01 19.51 1.44
CA PRO A 230 17.41 18.20 0.94
C PRO A 230 17.89 17.26 2.05
N GLY A 231 17.36 16.04 2.04
CA GLY A 231 17.70 14.97 2.98
C GLY A 231 17.02 15.07 4.34
N ASN A 232 16.26 16.14 4.60
CA ASN A 232 15.66 16.35 5.91
C ASN A 232 14.49 15.39 6.18
N LEU A 233 13.70 15.06 5.15
CA LEU A 233 12.65 14.06 5.29
C LEU A 233 13.25 12.66 5.46
N ARG A 234 14.33 12.34 4.73
CA ARG A 234 15.09 11.10 4.95
C ARG A 234 15.65 11.01 6.36
N GLN A 235 16.29 12.08 6.85
CA GLN A 235 16.87 12.11 8.18
C GLN A 235 15.80 11.86 9.25
N PHE A 236 14.58 12.37 9.07
CA PHE A 236 13.48 12.11 10.00
C PHE A 236 13.13 10.62 10.11
N VAL A 237 13.15 9.89 9.00
CA VAL A 237 12.94 8.43 8.98
C VAL A 237 14.14 7.70 9.60
N GLU A 238 15.37 8.12 9.30
CA GLU A 238 16.58 7.54 9.90
C GLU A 238 16.66 7.78 11.42
N ASP A 239 16.19 8.94 11.89
CA ASP A 239 16.11 9.31 13.30
C ASP A 239 15.09 8.46 14.06
N LEU A 240 14.02 8.01 13.39
CA LEU A 240 13.10 7.02 13.95
C LEU A 240 13.85 5.71 14.24
N HIS A 241 14.49 5.14 13.22
CA HIS A 241 15.10 3.81 13.32
C HIS A 241 16.34 3.78 14.22
N SER A 242 17.07 4.90 14.33
CA SER A 242 18.18 5.04 15.29
C SER A 242 17.72 5.28 16.74
N GLY A 243 16.40 5.43 16.97
CA GLY A 243 15.82 5.77 18.26
C GLY A 243 16.06 7.21 18.70
N LYS A 244 16.63 8.05 17.82
CA LYS A 244 16.93 9.45 18.11
C LYS A 244 15.64 10.25 18.38
N LEU A 245 14.57 10.04 17.62
CA LEU A 245 13.30 10.74 17.87
C LEU A 245 12.75 10.49 19.28
N HIS A 246 12.86 9.26 19.76
CA HIS A 246 12.44 8.90 21.12
C HIS A 246 13.35 9.54 22.17
N ARG A 247 14.67 9.50 21.96
CA ARG A 247 15.68 10.09 22.86
C ARG A 247 15.52 11.62 22.97
N GLU A 248 15.36 12.31 21.85
CA GLU A 248 15.21 13.77 21.81
C GLU A 248 13.90 14.24 22.45
N TYR A 249 12.84 13.44 22.40
CA TYR A 249 11.60 13.77 23.12
C TYR A 249 11.81 13.73 24.66
N HIS A 250 12.61 12.78 25.14
CA HIS A 250 12.92 12.65 26.56
C HIS A 250 14.05 13.57 27.05
N HIS A 251 14.89 14.13 26.18
CA HIS A 251 16.08 14.89 26.59
C HIS A 251 16.24 16.25 25.87
N GLY A 252 15.22 16.66 25.11
CA GLY A 252 15.36 17.74 24.15
C GLY A 252 16.41 17.45 23.06
N PRO A 253 16.66 18.39 22.14
CA PRO A 253 17.85 18.33 21.32
C PRO A 253 19.07 18.32 22.26
N ASP A 254 19.92 17.28 22.15
CA ASP A 254 21.07 16.97 23.02
C ASP A 254 21.50 18.16 23.90
N LYS A 255 20.96 18.24 25.15
CA LYS A 255 21.41 19.05 26.34
C LYS A 255 20.29 19.64 27.25
N GLN A 256 19.04 19.14 27.31
CA GLN A 256 18.06 19.67 28.29
C GLN A 256 17.25 18.59 29.05
N PRO A 257 16.71 18.88 30.26
CA PRO A 257 16.02 17.88 31.06
C PRO A 257 14.61 17.57 30.52
N ALA A 258 14.13 16.39 30.88
CA ALA A 258 13.01 15.70 30.27
C ALA A 258 11.66 16.44 30.26
N GLN A 259 11.02 16.43 29.09
CA GLN A 259 9.58 16.67 28.95
C GLN A 259 8.81 15.34 29.09
N SER A 260 7.50 15.46 29.30
CA SER A 260 6.53 14.36 29.37
C SER A 260 6.71 13.34 28.23
N PRO A 261 6.30 12.07 28.42
CA PRO A 261 6.49 11.03 27.39
C PRO A 261 5.86 11.44 26.04
N PRO A 262 6.44 11.03 24.91
CA PRO A 262 5.88 11.34 23.59
C PRO A 262 4.44 10.82 23.46
N PRO A 263 3.58 11.52 22.70
CA PRO A 263 2.19 11.13 22.54
C PRO A 263 2.12 9.67 22.10
N GLU A 264 1.28 8.88 22.79
CA GLU A 264 1.11 7.48 22.43
C GLU A 264 0.52 7.36 21.03
N SER A 265 0.88 6.28 20.35
CA SER A 265 0.32 5.96 19.03
C SER A 265 -1.20 5.85 19.09
N VAL A 266 -1.87 6.65 18.26
CA VAL A 266 -3.33 6.55 18.07
C VAL A 266 -3.66 5.50 17.03
N PHE A 267 -2.82 5.32 16.01
CA PHE A 267 -3.02 4.30 14.99
C PHE A 267 -2.84 2.89 15.57
N ASN A 268 -2.15 2.73 16.71
CA ASN A 268 -2.14 1.48 17.47
C ASN A 268 -3.56 1.04 17.91
N LYS A 269 -4.52 1.96 18.05
CA LYS A 269 -5.93 1.63 18.33
C LYS A 269 -6.69 1.10 17.13
N LEU A 270 -6.12 1.26 15.92
CA LEU A 270 -6.67 0.73 14.67
C LEU A 270 -6.12 -0.67 14.35
N LYS A 271 -5.17 -1.17 15.14
CA LYS A 271 -4.76 -2.58 15.09
C LYS A 271 -5.94 -3.51 15.44
N PRO A 272 -5.84 -4.80 15.08
CA PRO A 272 -6.78 -5.81 15.56
C PRO A 272 -7.00 -5.69 17.07
N SER A 273 -8.24 -5.44 17.47
CA SER A 273 -8.60 -5.17 18.87
C SER A 273 -8.90 -6.45 19.65
N ASP A 274 -8.43 -6.53 20.91
CA ASP A 274 -8.79 -7.59 21.86
C ASP A 274 -10.30 -7.72 22.12
N ASN A 275 -11.04 -6.60 22.00
CA ASN A 275 -12.50 -6.62 22.15
C ASN A 275 -13.20 -7.35 21.00
N ARG A 276 -12.49 -7.53 19.87
CA ARG A 276 -13.00 -8.11 18.63
C ARG A 276 -12.37 -9.48 18.35
N TYR A 277 -11.09 -9.66 18.67
CA TYR A 277 -10.31 -10.86 18.36
C TYR A 277 -9.67 -11.41 19.62
N SER A 278 -9.56 -12.74 19.71
CA SER A 278 -8.62 -13.36 20.65
C SER A 278 -7.23 -13.33 20.01
N LEU A 279 -6.42 -12.35 20.37
CA LEU A 279 -5.06 -12.23 19.83
C LEU A 279 -4.18 -13.34 20.40
N LEU A 280 -3.52 -14.09 19.51
CA LEU A 280 -2.43 -14.98 19.92
C LEU A 280 -1.30 -14.07 20.40
N LYS A 281 -0.98 -14.12 21.69
CA LYS A 281 0.26 -13.53 22.18
C LYS A 281 1.40 -14.37 21.61
N ASP A 282 2.40 -13.72 21.02
CA ASP A 282 3.68 -14.38 20.76
C ASP A 282 4.15 -14.98 22.09
N GLU A 283 4.17 -16.32 22.17
CA GLU A 283 4.93 -16.99 23.20
C GLU A 283 6.40 -16.64 22.94
N LEU A 284 6.95 -15.78 23.81
CA LEU A 284 8.33 -15.30 23.82
C LEU A 284 9.36 -16.43 23.73
#